data_AF-A0A523YA16-F1
#
_entry.id   AF-A0A523YA16-F1
#
_cell.length_a   1.000
_cell.length_b   1.000
_cell.length_c   1.000
_cell.angle_alpha   90.00
_cell.angle_beta   90.00
_cell.angle_gamma   90.00
#
_symmetry.space_group_name_H-M   'P 1'
#
loop_
_entity.id
_entity.type
_entity.pdbx_description
1 polymer ?
#
loop_
_entity_poly.entity_id
_entity_poly.type
_entity_poly.pdbx_seq_one_letter_code
_entity_poly.pdbx_strand_id
1 'polypeptide(L)' 'MIGARPTHVSEMENGKRPIGKGIAKRLAKALRTEYKIFL' A
#
# COMPACT_ATOMS: atom_id res chain seq x y z
N MET A 1 -6.27 -5.83 9.04
CA MET A 1 -6.54 -5.89 7.58
C MET A 1 -6.18 -4.55 6.94
N ILE A 2 -5.53 -4.53 5.77
CA ILE A 2 -4.98 -3.31 5.13
C ILE A 2 -6.11 -2.42 4.55
N GLY A 3 -7.30 -2.99 4.34
CA GLY A 3 -8.47 -2.27 3.80
C GLY A 3 -8.33 -1.99 2.29
N ALA A 4 -7.64 -2.87 1.58
CA ALA A 4 -7.54 -2.89 0.13
C ALA A 4 -7.93 -4.29 -0.37
N ARG A 5 -8.63 -4.36 -1.50
CA ARG A 5 -8.89 -5.62 -2.21
C ARG A 5 -7.59 -6.14 -2.80
N PRO A 6 -7.40 -7.47 -2.96
CA PRO A 6 -6.23 -8.02 -3.66
C PRO A 6 -6.00 -7.40 -5.04
N THR A 7 -7.08 -7.10 -5.77
CA THR A 7 -7.00 -6.39 -7.06
C THR A 7 -6.40 -5.00 -6.93
N HIS A 8 -6.76 -4.23 -5.89
CA HIS A 8 -6.16 -2.91 -5.66
C HIS A 8 -4.67 -3.02 -5.31
N VAL A 9 -4.27 -4.05 -4.56
CA VAL A 9 -2.86 -4.29 -4.25
C VAL A 9 -2.10 -4.60 -5.53
N SER A 10 -2.63 -5.47 -6.38
CA SER A 10 -2.04 -5.78 -7.70
C SER A 10 -1.92 -4.54 -8.60
N GLU A 11 -2.94 -3.67 -8.63
CA GLU A 11 -2.86 -2.40 -9.36
C GLU A 11 -1.78 -1.47 -8.80
N MET A 12 -1.59 -1.43 -7.47
CA MET A 12 -0.54 -0.65 -6.82
C MET A 12 0.85 -1.20 -7.15
N GLU A 13 1.03 -2.52 -7.13
CA GLU A 13 2.30 -3.17 -7.48
C GLU A 13 2.69 -2.94 -8.95
N ASN A 14 1.70 -2.89 -9.85
CA ASN A 14 1.92 -2.60 -11.27
C ASN A 14 1.93 -1.11 -11.61
N GLY A 15 1.89 -0.21 -10.61
CA GLY A 15 1.90 1.24 -10.81
C GLY A 15 0.63 1.82 -11.45
N LYS A 16 -0.42 1.02 -11.67
CA LYS A 16 -1.71 1.45 -12.25
C LYS A 16 -2.54 2.27 -11.27
N ARG A 17 -2.25 2.15 -9.97
CA ARG A 17 -2.94 2.86 -8.90
C ARG A 17 -1.95 3.49 -7.93
N PRO A 18 -2.04 4.80 -7.65
CA PRO A 18 -1.15 5.45 -6.70
C PRO A 18 -1.42 4.97 -5.26
N ILE A 19 -0.35 4.85 -4.47
CA ILE A 19 -0.45 4.53 -3.05
C ILE A 19 -0.58 5.84 -2.27
N GLY A 20 -1.79 6.11 -1.74
CA GLY A 20 -2.01 7.24 -0.85
C GLY A 20 -1.41 7.03 0.54
N LYS A 21 -1.10 8.11 1.26
CA LYS A 21 -0.50 8.10 2.62
C LYS A 21 -1.23 7.20 3.62
N GLY A 22 -2.56 7.12 3.52
CA GLY A 22 -3.37 6.25 4.39
C GLY A 22 -3.10 4.76 4.16
N ILE A 23 -3.02 4.32 2.91
CA ILE A 23 -2.67 2.93 2.55
C ILE A 23 -1.20 2.66 2.83
N ALA A 24 -0.31 3.62 2.51
CA ALA A 24 1.13 3.52 2.80
C ALA A 24 1.39 3.19 4.28
N LYS A 25 0.71 3.88 5.21
CA LYS A 25 0.83 3.60 6.66
C LYS A 25 0.33 2.20 7.04
N ARG A 26 -0.72 1.70 6.39
CA ARG A 26 -1.29 0.37 6.67
C ARG A 26 -0.41 -0.74 6.12
N LEU A 27 0.14 -0.56 4.92
CA LEU A 27 1.14 -1.46 4.31
C LEU A 27 2.40 -1.51 5.18
N ALA A 28 2.92 -0.35 5.56
CA ALA A 28 4.07 -0.22 6.47
C ALA A 28 3.90 -1.00 7.78
N LYS A 29 2.73 -0.84 8.43
CA LYS A 29 2.41 -1.59 9.65
C LYS A 29 2.33 -3.10 9.42
N ALA A 30 1.76 -3.53 8.29
CA ALA A 30 1.63 -4.95 7.95
C ALA A 30 2.98 -5.60 7.62
N LEU A 31 3.86 -4.86 6.95
CA LEU A 31 5.16 -5.32 6.46
C LEU A 31 6.33 -4.96 7.40
N ARG A 32 6.04 -4.38 8.58
CA ARG A 32 7.03 -3.95 9.58
C ARG A 32 8.14 -3.07 9.00
N THR A 33 7.74 -2.10 8.18
CA THR A 33 8.64 -1.19 7.47
C THR A 33 8.17 0.25 7.58
N GLU A 34 8.94 1.21 7.04
CA GLU A 34 8.56 2.62 7.00
C GLU A 34 7.58 2.93 5.85
N TYR A 35 6.60 3.81 6.10
CA TYR A 35 5.60 4.15 5.07
C TYR A 35 6.15 4.97 3.90
N LYS A 36 7.32 5.60 4.07
CA LYS A 36 7.95 6.46 3.06
C LYS A 36 8.40 5.68 1.83
N ILE A 37 8.64 4.37 1.96
CA ILE A 37 9.06 3.53 0.83
C ILE A 37 7.91 3.30 -0.19
N PHE A 38 6.67 3.57 0.21
CA PHE A 38 5.49 3.41 -0.63
C PHE A 38 4.98 4.76 -1.20
N LEU A 39 5.76 5.84 -1.06
CA LEU A 39 5.42 7.18 -1.53
C LEU A 39 6.42 7.67 -2.57
#